data_AF-A0A653DUQ9-F1
#
_entry.id   AF-A0A653DUQ9-F1
#
_cell.length_a   1.000
_cell.length_b   1.000
_cell.length_c   1.000
_cell.angle_alpha   90.00
_cell.angle_beta   90.00
_cell.angle_gamma   90.00
#
_symmetry.space_group_name_H-M   'P 1'
#
loop_
_entity.id
_entity.type
_entity.pdbx_description
1 polymer ?
#
loop_
_entity_poly.entity_id
_entity_poly.type
_entity_poly.pdbx_seq_one_letter_code
_entity_poly.pdbx_strand_id
1 'polypeptide(L)'
;MGSLSQTHKDPNPCYDTTHLKDTGAGWANETIEYQKILKLINWHADAIKSVDPKALVTSADNGEFTTTTVCEKCRDHYTDECLIGAGGRAKGTIDFYALHSYTWEGRYQPTSPFKHNFDFYNSKKPYLMEEFSTTNSESHSPSWNYHHIYEGGYVGILSWQYNQWGKWVDSKESMFEGMASIRNLTSHGKIDIKL
;
A
#
# COMPACT_ATOMS: atom_id res chain seq x y z
N MET A 1 2.99 -8.65 1.59
CA MET A 1 2.52 -9.91 2.21
C MET A 1 3.59 -11.02 2.21
N GLY A 2 4.82 -10.74 2.65
CA GLY A 2 5.91 -11.73 2.61
C GLY A 2 5.73 -12.88 3.59
N SER A 3 5.51 -12.56 4.87
CA SER A 3 5.41 -13.56 5.94
C SER A 3 3.99 -13.78 6.44
N LEU A 4 3.00 -13.64 5.55
CA LEU A 4 1.60 -13.67 5.95
C LEU A 4 0.98 -15.05 5.70
N SER A 5 0.28 -15.60 6.69
CA SER A 5 -0.49 -16.83 6.50
C SER A 5 -1.63 -16.61 5.50
N GLN A 6 -1.82 -17.57 4.57
CA GLN A 6 -2.85 -17.50 3.51
C GLN A 6 -4.01 -18.49 3.71
N THR A 7 -3.98 -19.26 4.80
CA THR A 7 -4.98 -20.31 5.08
C THR A 7 -5.42 -20.34 6.54
N HIS A 8 -5.08 -19.31 7.32
CA HIS A 8 -5.52 -19.22 8.71
C HIS A 8 -6.99 -18.80 8.76
N LYS A 9 -7.81 -19.69 9.33
CA LYS A 9 -9.24 -19.45 9.55
C LYS A 9 -9.47 -18.93 10.96
N ASP A 10 -10.16 -17.81 11.08
CA ASP A 10 -10.49 -17.19 12.37
C ASP A 10 -11.96 -16.74 12.38
N PRO A 11 -12.70 -16.87 13.50
CA PRO A 11 -14.06 -16.35 13.59
C PRO A 11 -14.14 -14.81 13.47
N ASN A 12 -13.07 -14.09 13.79
CA ASN A 12 -12.97 -12.66 13.57
C ASN A 12 -12.46 -12.38 12.13
N PRO A 13 -13.26 -11.70 11.28
CA PRO A 13 -12.87 -11.42 9.90
C PRO A 13 -11.61 -10.55 9.78
N CYS A 14 -11.26 -9.79 10.83
CA CYS A 14 -10.01 -9.03 10.87
C CYS A 14 -8.76 -9.93 10.86
N TYR A 15 -8.88 -11.19 11.28
CA TYR A 15 -7.76 -12.10 11.43
C TYR A 15 -7.81 -13.27 10.44
N ASP A 16 -8.97 -13.51 9.81
CA ASP A 16 -9.15 -14.54 8.80
C ASP A 16 -8.39 -14.20 7.50
N THR A 17 -7.58 -15.14 7.03
CA THR A 17 -6.73 -14.96 5.84
C THR A 17 -7.07 -15.94 4.73
N THR A 18 -8.18 -16.66 4.84
CA THR A 18 -8.54 -17.70 3.86
C THR A 18 -8.81 -17.13 2.47
N HIS A 19 -9.16 -15.85 2.38
CA HIS A 19 -9.31 -15.11 1.12
C HIS A 19 -7.98 -14.89 0.37
N LEU A 20 -6.83 -14.97 1.06
CA LEU A 20 -5.50 -14.80 0.48
C LEU A 20 -4.96 -16.07 -0.16
N LYS A 21 -5.68 -17.18 -0.07
CA LYS A 21 -5.31 -18.42 -0.74
C LYS A 21 -5.08 -18.17 -2.23
N ASP A 22 -3.92 -18.62 -2.70
CA ASP A 22 -3.48 -18.53 -4.10
C ASP A 22 -3.26 -17.08 -4.60
N THR A 23 -3.02 -16.12 -3.70
CA THR A 23 -2.70 -14.72 -4.05
C THR A 23 -1.19 -14.43 -4.12
N GLY A 24 -0.35 -15.37 -3.67
CA GLY A 24 1.10 -15.18 -3.54
C GLY A 24 1.54 -14.64 -2.17
N ALA A 25 0.62 -14.44 -1.24
CA ALA A 25 0.94 -14.18 0.17
C ALA A 25 1.72 -15.36 0.79
N GLY A 26 2.67 -15.05 1.68
CA GLY A 26 3.47 -16.08 2.37
C GLY A 26 4.73 -16.53 1.62
N TRP A 27 5.16 -15.80 0.58
CA TRP A 27 6.32 -16.16 -0.25
C TRP A 27 7.65 -16.22 0.52
N ALA A 28 7.75 -15.60 1.71
CA ALA A 28 8.99 -15.56 2.50
C ALA A 28 9.27 -16.85 3.29
N ASN A 29 8.47 -17.91 3.11
CA ASN A 29 8.59 -19.22 3.78
C ASN A 29 8.44 -19.23 5.31
N GLU A 30 8.16 -18.08 5.92
CA GLU A 30 7.77 -17.94 7.33
C GLU A 30 6.37 -17.35 7.36
N THR A 31 5.43 -17.93 8.13
CA THR A 31 4.05 -17.41 8.19
C THR A 31 3.68 -16.96 9.59
N ILE A 32 3.14 -15.76 9.68
CA ILE A 32 2.69 -15.10 10.90
C ILE A 32 1.17 -14.93 10.80
N GLU A 33 0.47 -15.19 11.89
CA GLU A 33 -0.96 -14.95 12.00
C GLU A 33 -1.25 -13.45 11.90
N TYR A 34 -2.30 -13.08 11.15
CA TYR A 34 -2.62 -11.69 10.86
C TYR A 34 -2.86 -10.87 12.14
N GLN A 35 -3.47 -11.48 13.17
CA GLN A 35 -3.66 -10.84 14.48
C GLN A 35 -2.35 -10.36 15.11
N LYS A 36 -1.25 -11.11 14.98
CA LYS A 36 0.07 -10.73 15.52
C LYS A 36 0.67 -9.55 14.77
N ILE A 37 0.48 -9.51 13.44
CA ILE A 37 0.91 -8.38 12.59
C ILE A 37 0.13 -7.12 12.98
N LEU A 38 -1.20 -7.20 13.07
CA LEU A 38 -2.05 -6.07 13.46
C LEU A 38 -1.75 -5.57 14.87
N LYS A 39 -1.50 -6.48 15.82
CA LYS A 39 -1.08 -6.12 17.17
C LYS A 39 0.25 -5.37 17.17
N LEU A 40 1.23 -5.82 16.36
CA LEU A 40 2.52 -5.14 16.24
C LEU A 40 2.32 -3.72 15.73
N ILE A 41 1.55 -3.53 14.66
CA ILE A 41 1.27 -2.22 14.05
C ILE A 41 0.54 -1.33 15.06
N ASN A 42 -0.51 -1.83 15.70
CA ASN A 42 -1.30 -1.10 16.70
C ASN A 42 -0.42 -0.58 17.85
N TRP A 43 0.46 -1.42 18.40
CA TRP A 43 1.34 -1.03 19.49
C TRP A 43 2.36 0.04 19.09
N HIS A 44 2.95 -0.07 17.91
CA HIS A 44 3.93 0.90 17.43
C HIS A 44 3.28 2.24 17.07
N ALA A 45 2.13 2.21 16.38
CA ALA A 45 1.37 3.41 16.05
C ALA A 45 0.94 4.17 17.32
N ASP A 46 0.46 3.47 18.34
CA ASP A 46 0.06 4.09 19.61
C ASP A 46 1.25 4.70 20.35
N ALA A 47 2.40 4.01 20.35
CA ALA A 47 3.63 4.52 20.96
C ALA A 47 4.12 5.80 20.27
N ILE A 48 4.16 5.79 18.93
CA ILE A 48 4.52 6.97 18.12
C ILE A 48 3.58 8.13 18.44
N LYS A 49 2.27 7.92 18.34
CA LYS A 49 1.24 8.95 18.57
C LYS A 49 1.08 9.38 20.04
N SER A 50 1.66 8.62 20.96
CA SER A 50 1.71 9.01 22.38
C SER A 50 2.84 9.99 22.67
N VAL A 51 3.95 9.89 21.93
CA VAL A 51 5.10 10.81 22.05
C VAL A 51 4.94 12.01 21.13
N ASP A 52 4.50 11.79 19.89
CA ASP A 52 4.18 12.83 18.91
C ASP A 52 2.74 12.66 18.39
N PRO A 53 1.76 13.34 19.02
CA PRO A 53 0.37 13.27 18.59
C PRO A 53 0.08 13.80 17.18
N LYS A 54 1.04 14.48 16.54
CA LYS A 54 0.90 15.00 15.17
C LYS A 54 1.54 14.08 14.12
N ALA A 55 2.27 13.05 14.55
CA ALA A 55 2.88 12.10 13.63
C ALA A 55 1.81 11.33 12.85
N LEU A 56 2.02 11.23 11.53
CA LEU A 56 1.24 10.37 10.67
C LEU A 56 1.92 9.00 10.56
N VAL A 57 1.14 7.94 10.67
CA VAL A 57 1.62 6.55 10.63
C VAL A 57 0.90 5.80 9.51
N THR A 58 1.64 4.97 8.79
CA THR A 58 1.10 4.04 7.80
C THR A 58 1.70 2.65 7.98
N SER A 59 1.13 1.69 7.26
CA SER A 59 1.71 0.37 7.05
C SER A 59 1.45 -0.02 5.61
N ALA A 60 2.50 -0.42 4.91
CA ALA A 60 2.42 -0.85 3.53
C ALA A 60 2.13 -2.35 3.45
N ASP A 61 1.39 -2.76 2.42
CA ASP A 61 1.30 -4.15 2.05
C ASP A 61 1.44 -4.33 0.53
N ASN A 62 1.80 -5.56 0.13
CA ASN A 62 1.94 -5.91 -1.27
C ASN A 62 0.56 -6.19 -1.88
N GLY A 63 0.03 -5.24 -2.64
CA GLY A 63 -1.26 -5.36 -3.32
C GLY A 63 -2.46 -4.96 -2.46
N GLU A 64 -3.63 -4.99 -3.09
CA GLU A 64 -4.85 -4.38 -2.57
C GLU A 64 -5.68 -5.37 -1.75
N PHE A 65 -5.36 -6.67 -1.81
CA PHE A 65 -6.15 -7.74 -1.19
C PHE A 65 -6.33 -7.60 0.32
N THR A 66 -5.45 -6.87 1.02
CA THR A 66 -5.47 -6.69 2.47
C THR A 66 -5.87 -5.30 2.95
N THR A 67 -6.11 -4.34 2.04
CA THR A 67 -6.37 -2.93 2.41
C THR A 67 -7.73 -2.42 1.92
N THR A 68 -8.47 -3.19 1.13
CA THR A 68 -9.73 -2.75 0.52
C THR A 68 -10.82 -3.81 0.56
N THR A 69 -12.04 -3.44 0.19
CA THR A 69 -13.21 -4.32 0.09
C THR A 69 -13.82 -4.36 -1.31
N VAL A 70 -13.13 -3.82 -2.32
CA VAL A 70 -13.67 -3.66 -3.70
C VAL A 70 -13.77 -4.94 -4.53
N CYS A 71 -13.26 -6.06 -4.03
CA CYS A 71 -13.33 -7.35 -4.72
C CYS A 71 -13.72 -8.47 -3.76
N GLU A 72 -14.21 -9.58 -4.31
CA GLU A 72 -14.67 -10.73 -3.52
C GLU A 72 -13.58 -11.27 -2.57
N LYS A 73 -12.36 -11.37 -3.09
CA LYS A 73 -11.16 -11.77 -2.34
C LYS A 73 -10.55 -10.66 -1.49
N CYS A 74 -11.03 -9.42 -1.57
CA CYS A 74 -10.42 -8.30 -0.87
C CYS A 74 -11.00 -8.17 0.54
N ARG A 75 -10.14 -7.93 1.52
CA ARG A 75 -10.51 -7.60 2.90
C ARG A 75 -9.64 -6.45 3.37
N ASP A 76 -10.23 -5.48 4.05
CA ASP A 76 -9.45 -4.43 4.71
C ASP A 76 -9.13 -4.85 6.15
N HIS A 77 -7.89 -5.28 6.36
CA HIS A 77 -7.41 -5.68 7.68
C HIS A 77 -6.87 -4.51 8.51
N TYR A 78 -6.61 -3.36 7.87
CA TYR A 78 -5.96 -2.22 8.51
C TYR A 78 -6.96 -1.15 8.94
N THR A 79 -8.26 -1.48 8.97
CA THR A 79 -9.27 -0.63 9.60
C THR A 79 -8.91 -0.34 11.06
N ASP A 80 -9.35 0.81 11.57
CA ASP A 80 -9.14 1.20 12.96
C ASP A 80 -9.70 0.12 13.92
N GLU A 81 -10.84 -0.49 13.58
CA GLU A 81 -11.45 -1.57 14.35
C GLU A 81 -10.55 -2.82 14.42
N CYS A 82 -10.00 -3.26 13.29
CA CYS A 82 -9.13 -4.44 13.27
C CYS A 82 -7.81 -4.21 14.01
N LEU A 83 -7.20 -3.03 13.85
CA LEU A 83 -5.96 -2.67 14.56
C LEU A 83 -6.19 -2.56 16.07
N ILE A 84 -7.22 -1.82 16.50
CA ILE A 84 -7.56 -1.67 17.92
C ILE A 84 -7.98 -3.01 18.51
N GLY A 85 -8.77 -3.81 17.80
CA GLY A 85 -9.20 -5.14 18.23
C GLY A 85 -8.03 -6.10 18.46
N ALA A 86 -6.99 -6.05 17.63
CA ALA A 86 -5.83 -6.92 17.74
C ALA A 86 -4.89 -6.53 18.89
N GLY A 87 -4.65 -5.23 19.10
CA GLY A 87 -3.62 -4.74 20.02
C GLY A 87 -4.14 -4.04 21.28
N GLY A 88 -5.41 -3.64 21.33
CA GLY A 88 -6.05 -3.01 22.49
C GLY A 88 -5.62 -1.56 22.76
N ARG A 89 -4.90 -0.91 21.84
CA ARG A 89 -4.44 0.48 21.98
C ARG A 89 -5.27 1.44 21.14
N ALA A 90 -5.94 2.39 21.78
CA ALA A 90 -6.90 3.27 21.12
C ALA A 90 -6.28 4.22 20.07
N LYS A 91 -5.01 4.65 20.24
CA LYS A 91 -4.34 5.49 19.23
C LYS A 91 -3.57 4.66 18.20
N GLY A 92 -3.61 3.33 18.30
CA GLY A 92 -2.84 2.43 17.46
C GLY A 92 -3.47 2.19 16.09
N THR A 93 -3.68 3.26 15.34
CA THR A 93 -4.30 3.24 14.02
C THR A 93 -3.38 3.87 12.97
N ILE A 94 -3.60 3.58 11.69
CA ILE A 94 -2.92 4.26 10.58
C ILE A 94 -3.69 5.50 10.13
N ASP A 95 -3.02 6.49 9.58
CA ASP A 95 -3.61 7.76 9.11
C ASP A 95 -3.89 7.76 7.61
N PHE A 96 -3.13 6.96 6.86
CA PHE A 96 -3.31 6.72 5.43
C PHE A 96 -2.88 5.30 5.09
N TYR A 97 -3.48 4.71 4.06
CA TYR A 97 -3.04 3.43 3.51
C TYR A 97 -1.86 3.64 2.58
N ALA A 98 -1.05 2.60 2.43
CA ALA A 98 0.00 2.57 1.46
C ALA A 98 0.00 1.24 0.70
N LEU A 99 0.13 1.32 -0.62
CA LEU A 99 0.06 0.19 -1.52
C LEU A 99 1.40 -0.04 -2.21
N HIS A 100 1.70 -1.31 -2.48
CA HIS A 100 2.65 -1.69 -3.52
C HIS A 100 1.85 -2.26 -4.70
N SER A 101 2.22 -1.94 -5.94
CA SER A 101 1.57 -2.52 -7.11
C SER A 101 2.55 -2.83 -8.23
N TYR A 102 2.52 -4.08 -8.66
CA TYR A 102 3.40 -4.66 -9.66
C TYR A 102 2.58 -5.55 -10.61
N THR A 103 3.04 -5.70 -11.84
CA THR A 103 2.47 -6.72 -12.72
C THR A 103 2.90 -8.12 -12.34
N TRP A 104 2.02 -9.09 -12.58
CA TRP A 104 2.35 -10.50 -12.60
C TRP A 104 2.11 -11.01 -14.02
N GLU A 105 3.10 -11.69 -14.61
CA GLU A 105 3.06 -12.12 -16.03
C GLU A 105 2.70 -10.98 -16.99
N GLY A 106 3.20 -9.77 -16.71
CA GLY A 106 2.98 -8.58 -17.52
C GLY A 106 1.59 -7.95 -17.40
N ARG A 107 0.77 -8.35 -16.43
CA ARG A 107 -0.56 -7.76 -16.15
C ARG A 107 -0.72 -7.32 -14.70
N TYR A 108 -1.32 -6.15 -14.50
CA TYR A 108 -1.73 -5.72 -13.17
C TYR A 108 -2.98 -6.50 -12.75
N GLN A 109 -3.12 -6.72 -11.44
CA GLN A 109 -4.38 -7.21 -10.86
C GLN A 109 -5.54 -6.30 -11.26
N PRO A 110 -6.77 -6.83 -11.45
CA PRO A 110 -7.93 -6.01 -11.81
C PRO A 110 -8.22 -4.88 -10.83
N THR A 111 -7.79 -4.99 -9.58
CA THR A 111 -7.95 -3.99 -8.51
C THR A 111 -6.80 -3.00 -8.38
N SER A 112 -5.78 -3.10 -9.24
CA SER A 112 -4.56 -2.30 -9.13
C SER A 112 -4.82 -0.79 -9.21
N PRO A 113 -4.06 0.03 -8.45
CA PRO A 113 -4.13 1.48 -8.54
C PRO A 113 -3.72 2.01 -9.92
N PHE A 114 -3.02 1.22 -10.75
CA PHE A 114 -2.73 1.56 -12.14
C PHE A 114 -3.89 1.27 -13.11
N LYS A 115 -5.02 0.76 -12.61
CA LYS A 115 -6.26 0.55 -13.38
C LYS A 115 -7.42 1.42 -12.90
N HIS A 116 -7.28 2.07 -11.74
CA HIS A 116 -8.36 2.80 -11.08
C HIS A 116 -7.88 4.08 -10.43
N ASN A 117 -8.80 5.01 -10.22
CA ASN A 117 -8.58 6.19 -9.39
C ASN A 117 -8.91 5.88 -7.93
N PHE A 118 -8.47 6.74 -7.00
CA PHE A 118 -8.69 6.60 -5.56
C PHE A 118 -10.16 6.31 -5.18
N ASP A 119 -11.12 6.99 -5.84
CA ASP A 119 -12.56 6.84 -5.56
C ASP A 119 -13.08 5.41 -5.72
N PHE A 120 -12.41 4.59 -6.55
CA PHE A 120 -12.74 3.16 -6.71
C PHE A 120 -12.70 2.41 -5.39
N TYR A 121 -11.75 2.75 -4.51
CA TYR A 121 -11.56 2.06 -3.22
C TYR A 121 -12.59 2.44 -2.16
N ASN A 122 -13.40 3.49 -2.38
CA ASN A 122 -14.40 4.00 -1.43
C ASN A 122 -13.83 4.15 0.00
N SER A 123 -12.56 4.56 0.09
CA SER A 123 -11.84 4.69 1.37
C SER A 123 -12.04 6.07 1.98
N LYS A 124 -12.12 6.11 3.32
CA LYS A 124 -12.15 7.37 4.08
C LYS A 124 -10.75 7.90 4.41
N LYS A 125 -9.72 7.05 4.33
CA LYS A 125 -8.32 7.45 4.53
C LYS A 125 -7.63 7.53 3.16
N PRO A 126 -6.66 8.45 2.97
CA PRO A 126 -5.94 8.57 1.72
C PRO A 126 -5.10 7.33 1.40
N TYR A 127 -4.71 7.18 0.13
CA TYR A 127 -3.82 6.12 -0.35
C TYR A 127 -2.53 6.70 -0.92
N LEU A 128 -1.40 6.24 -0.39
CA LEU A 128 -0.06 6.46 -0.93
C LEU A 128 0.29 5.31 -1.90
N MET A 129 0.74 5.64 -3.11
CA MET A 129 1.40 4.66 -3.97
C MET A 129 2.86 4.54 -3.51
N GLU A 130 3.13 3.63 -2.56
CA GLU A 130 4.42 3.52 -1.88
C GLU A 130 5.45 2.72 -2.65
N GLU A 131 5.02 1.79 -3.50
CA GLU A 131 5.96 0.99 -4.28
C GLU A 131 5.39 0.58 -5.63
N PHE A 132 6.12 0.90 -6.70
CA PHE A 132 5.88 0.41 -8.06
C PHE A 132 7.16 0.53 -8.87
N SER A 133 7.23 -0.13 -10.03
CA SER A 133 8.32 0.08 -10.99
C SER A 133 7.80 0.08 -12.42
N THR A 134 8.36 0.99 -13.22
CA THR A 134 8.16 1.04 -14.67
C THR A 134 8.64 -0.23 -15.38
N THR A 135 9.67 -0.90 -14.85
CA THR A 135 10.19 -2.17 -15.39
C THR A 135 9.24 -3.35 -15.24
N ASN A 136 8.32 -3.29 -14.28
CA ASN A 136 7.35 -4.34 -14.01
C ASN A 136 5.93 -3.75 -13.96
N SER A 137 5.57 -3.14 -15.10
CA SER A 137 4.31 -2.46 -15.40
C SER A 137 3.65 -3.06 -16.66
N GLU A 138 2.47 -2.59 -17.08
CA GLU A 138 1.86 -2.93 -18.39
C GLU A 138 2.49 -2.12 -19.54
N SER A 139 3.83 -2.01 -19.56
CA SER A 139 4.62 -1.21 -20.52
C SER A 139 4.32 0.29 -20.49
N HIS A 140 3.92 0.82 -19.34
CA HIS A 140 3.68 2.25 -19.17
C HIS A 140 5.02 3.01 -19.06
N SER A 141 5.08 4.21 -19.66
CA SER A 141 6.24 5.08 -19.46
C SER A 141 6.32 5.59 -18.01
N PRO A 142 7.51 6.00 -17.54
CA PRO A 142 7.64 6.61 -16.22
C PRO A 142 6.70 7.82 -16.05
N SER A 143 6.68 8.71 -17.04
CA SER A 143 5.77 9.86 -17.04
C SER A 143 4.30 9.46 -16.91
N TRP A 144 3.85 8.42 -17.64
CA TRP A 144 2.47 7.95 -17.56
C TRP A 144 2.12 7.47 -16.15
N ASN A 145 2.99 6.65 -15.54
CA ASN A 145 2.72 6.10 -14.20
C ASN A 145 2.57 7.22 -13.16
N TYR A 146 3.43 8.25 -13.21
CA TYR A 146 3.35 9.38 -12.29
C TYR A 146 2.10 10.24 -12.52
N HIS A 147 1.74 10.52 -13.78
CA HIS A 147 0.52 11.25 -14.09
C HIS A 147 -0.74 10.48 -13.67
N HIS A 148 -0.82 9.19 -13.98
CA HIS A 148 -1.97 8.36 -13.62
C HIS A 148 -2.24 8.36 -12.12
N ILE A 149 -1.20 8.20 -11.30
CA ILE A 149 -1.36 8.19 -9.85
C ILE A 149 -1.63 9.61 -9.30
N TYR A 150 -0.96 10.65 -9.83
CA TYR A 150 -1.21 12.03 -9.37
C TYR A 150 -2.64 12.49 -9.71
N GLU A 151 -3.07 12.30 -10.96
CA GLU A 151 -4.40 12.68 -11.43
C GLU A 151 -5.50 11.73 -10.93
N GLY A 152 -5.13 10.51 -10.55
CA GLY A 152 -6.01 9.52 -9.94
C GLY A 152 -6.41 9.82 -8.50
N GLY A 153 -5.88 10.89 -7.88
CA GLY A 153 -6.28 11.33 -6.54
C GLY A 153 -5.56 10.64 -5.38
N TYR A 154 -4.46 9.93 -5.66
CA TYR A 154 -3.60 9.36 -4.62
C TYR A 154 -2.73 10.45 -3.99
N VAL A 155 -2.32 10.27 -2.73
CA VAL A 155 -1.62 11.32 -1.95
C VAL A 155 -0.10 11.31 -2.05
N GLY A 156 0.47 10.38 -2.82
CA GLY A 156 1.90 10.35 -3.08
C GLY A 156 2.31 9.20 -3.98
N ILE A 157 3.56 9.28 -4.44
CA ILE A 157 4.13 8.39 -5.46
C ILE A 157 5.58 8.12 -5.10
N LEU A 158 5.91 6.85 -4.85
CA LEU A 158 7.26 6.40 -4.51
C LEU A 158 7.64 5.22 -5.42
N SER A 159 8.55 5.46 -6.36
CA SER A 159 9.05 4.45 -7.30
C SER A 159 10.17 3.59 -6.68
N TRP A 160 10.23 2.32 -7.06
CA TRP A 160 11.16 1.32 -6.55
C TRP A 160 12.33 1.07 -7.52
N GLN A 161 13.61 1.11 -7.11
CA GLN A 161 14.14 1.78 -5.92
C GLN A 161 15.42 2.54 -6.27
N TYR A 162 15.69 3.63 -5.56
CA TYR A 162 16.72 4.61 -5.93
C TYR A 162 18.15 4.05 -6.01
N ASN A 163 18.46 3.02 -5.22
CA ASN A 163 19.77 2.36 -5.25
C ASN A 163 19.97 1.44 -6.47
N GLN A 164 18.92 1.17 -7.26
CA GLN A 164 18.91 0.33 -8.45
C GLN A 164 19.36 -1.13 -8.19
N TRP A 165 19.19 -1.64 -6.98
CA TRP A 165 19.60 -2.98 -6.60
C TRP A 165 18.40 -3.92 -6.41
N GLY A 166 18.51 -5.18 -6.83
CA GLY A 166 17.44 -6.17 -6.64
C GLY A 166 16.57 -6.38 -7.88
N LYS A 167 15.32 -6.83 -7.68
CA LYS A 167 14.37 -7.17 -8.75
C LYS A 167 13.35 -6.05 -8.95
N TRP A 168 12.86 -5.95 -10.19
CA TRP A 168 11.80 -5.01 -10.60
C TRP A 168 12.11 -3.56 -10.21
N VAL A 169 13.36 -3.15 -10.47
CA VAL A 169 13.87 -1.83 -10.08
C VAL A 169 13.93 -0.90 -11.29
N ASP A 170 13.47 0.33 -11.10
CA ASP A 170 13.67 1.40 -12.06
C ASP A 170 15.11 1.88 -12.09
N SER A 171 15.53 2.39 -13.25
CA SER A 171 16.74 3.20 -13.33
C SER A 171 16.48 4.59 -12.74
N LYS A 172 17.55 5.28 -12.33
CA LYS A 172 17.42 6.66 -11.84
C LYS A 172 16.85 7.59 -12.90
N GLU A 173 17.16 7.36 -14.17
CA GLU A 173 16.63 8.13 -15.30
C GLU A 173 15.12 8.01 -15.38
N SER A 174 14.56 6.80 -15.28
CA SER A 174 13.10 6.59 -15.24
C SER A 174 12.45 7.31 -14.06
N MET A 175 13.05 7.22 -12.86
CA MET A 175 12.52 7.91 -11.68
C MET A 175 12.49 9.42 -11.86
N PHE A 176 13.59 10.00 -12.38
CA PHE A 176 13.67 11.44 -12.62
C PHE A 176 12.75 11.89 -13.74
N GLU A 177 12.55 11.08 -14.78
CA GLU A 177 11.57 11.37 -15.83
C GLU A 177 10.16 11.53 -15.23
N GLY A 178 9.71 10.53 -14.46
CA GLY A 178 8.39 10.55 -13.82
C GLY A 178 8.21 11.69 -12.82
N MET A 179 9.20 11.92 -11.94
CA MET A 179 9.13 13.06 -11.01
C MET A 179 9.12 14.40 -11.74
N ALA A 180 9.93 14.55 -12.79
CA ALA A 180 10.00 15.80 -13.55
C ALA A 180 8.71 16.10 -14.31
N SER A 181 7.96 15.08 -14.76
CA SER A 181 6.72 15.28 -15.51
C SER A 181 5.62 15.91 -14.66
N ILE A 182 5.55 15.60 -13.37
CA ILE A 182 4.51 16.14 -12.46
C ILE A 182 4.98 17.32 -11.61
N ARG A 183 6.29 17.64 -11.56
CA ARG A 183 6.89 18.56 -10.56
C ARG A 183 6.21 19.92 -10.39
N ASN A 184 5.58 20.45 -11.43
CA ASN A 184 4.95 21.78 -11.46
C ASN A 184 3.42 21.72 -11.34
N LEU A 185 2.83 20.53 -11.23
CA LEU A 185 1.39 20.38 -11.12
C LEU A 185 0.90 20.79 -9.72
N THR A 186 -0.33 21.31 -9.69
CA THR A 186 -1.01 21.72 -8.44
C THR A 186 -2.47 21.28 -8.36
N SER A 187 -3.01 20.65 -9.41
CA SER A 187 -4.41 20.22 -9.49
C SER A 187 -4.84 19.18 -8.45
N HIS A 188 -3.90 18.38 -7.93
CA HIS A 188 -4.16 17.31 -6.96
C HIS A 188 -3.19 17.40 -5.77
N GLY A 189 -2.91 18.63 -5.34
CA GLY A 189 -1.96 18.93 -4.27
C GLY A 189 -0.65 19.51 -4.80
N LYS A 190 0.02 20.32 -3.96
CA LYS A 190 1.30 20.93 -4.31
C LYS A 190 2.44 19.95 -4.06
N ILE A 191 3.27 19.71 -5.07
CA ILE A 191 4.45 18.83 -4.96
C ILE A 191 5.68 19.59 -4.42
N ASP A 192 5.87 20.83 -4.86
CA ASP A 192 6.96 21.67 -4.35
C ASP A 192 6.73 22.04 -2.88
N ILE A 193 7.56 21.51 -1.98
CA ILE A 193 7.47 21.70 -0.53
C ILE A 193 8.65 22.54 -0.04
N LYS A 194 8.37 23.47 0.87
CA LYS A 194 9.38 24.20 1.66
C LYS A 194 9.24 23.75 3.11
N LEU A 195 10.28 23.13 3.65
CA LEU A 195 10.35 22.62 5.02
C LEU A 195 10.82 23.70 6.00
#